data_AF-A0A0J6EYT9-F1
#
_entry.id   AF-A0A0J6EYT9-F1
#
_cell.length_a   1.000
_cell.length_b   1.000
_cell.length_c   1.000
_cell.angle_alpha   90.00
_cell.angle_beta   90.00
_cell.angle_gamma   90.00
#
_symmetry.space_group_name_H-M   'P 1'
#
loop_
_entity.id
_entity.type
_entity.pdbx_description
1 polymer ?
#
loop_
_entity_poly.entity_id
_entity_poly.type
_entity_poly.pdbx_seq_one_letter_code
_entity_poly.pdbx_strand_id
1 'polypeptide(L)'
;MGRKTYDSLPSRFRPLPKRLNVIITRDESGMVCERAAAEWKAARKREWEKAQEKKDEFRTESKSCSSTEKNDSIEELEKETPDVLVSNGIGSALLALRDSFNPFSQNGRRSLGNVLVIGGAEIYASSLKLDPTGLGCKMRIVMTDVRRPTSEAEKNDPSRSSNGFECDTFFPIDNLDGNDEWRRASAGEVSEWVGEAVPEGWVWDQDIALRFLGYERRENEPGIDRFAHLPI
;
A
#
# COMPACT_ATOMS: atom_id res chain seq x y z
N MET A 1 -2.84 -6.26 0.88
CA MET A 1 -2.36 -6.81 -0.42
C MET A 1 -2.85 -8.24 -0.58
N GLY A 2 -2.92 -8.74 -1.81
CA GLY A 2 -3.27 -10.15 -2.07
C GLY A 2 -2.08 -11.07 -1.84
N ARG A 3 -2.34 -12.36 -1.57
CA ARG A 3 -1.29 -13.37 -1.34
C ARG A 3 -0.27 -13.43 -2.48
N LYS A 4 -0.70 -13.40 -3.75
CA LYS A 4 0.21 -13.40 -4.92
C LYS A 4 1.14 -12.18 -4.92
N THR A 5 0.63 -11.00 -4.57
CA THR A 5 1.41 -9.75 -4.46
C THR A 5 2.38 -9.79 -3.29
N TYR A 6 2.01 -10.42 -2.18
CA TYR A 6 2.94 -10.66 -1.08
C TYR A 6 4.07 -11.60 -1.50
N ASP A 7 3.73 -12.70 -2.18
CA ASP A 7 4.69 -13.68 -2.66
C ASP A 7 5.64 -13.12 -3.72
N SER A 8 5.21 -12.13 -4.52
CA SER A 8 6.05 -11.48 -5.54
C SER A 8 7.09 -10.51 -4.98
N LEU A 9 6.98 -10.11 -3.71
CA LEU A 9 8.02 -9.32 -3.05
C LEU A 9 9.26 -10.20 -2.81
N PRO A 10 10.48 -9.69 -3.07
CA PRO A 10 11.70 -10.41 -2.72
C PRO A 10 11.71 -10.75 -1.23
N SER A 11 12.13 -11.97 -0.88
CA SER A 11 12.06 -12.50 0.49
C SER A 11 12.72 -11.61 1.54
N ARG A 12 13.77 -10.86 1.17
CA ARG A 12 14.46 -9.91 2.04
C ARG A 12 13.67 -8.63 2.35
N PHE A 13 12.65 -8.32 1.56
CA PHE A 13 11.82 -7.12 1.68
C PHE A 13 10.41 -7.42 2.19
N ARG A 14 10.08 -8.69 2.49
CA ARG A 14 8.80 -9.08 3.07
C ARG A 14 8.96 -9.55 4.52
N PRO A 15 8.04 -9.18 5.41
CA PRO A 15 7.02 -8.15 5.23
C PRO A 15 7.63 -6.75 5.05
N LEU A 16 6.85 -5.82 4.49
CA LEU A 16 7.32 -4.45 4.27
C LEU A 16 7.58 -3.77 5.63
N PRO A 17 8.80 -3.25 5.88
CA PRO A 17 9.16 -2.72 7.20
C PRO A 17 8.36 -1.46 7.55
N LYS A 18 8.26 -1.21 8.87
CA LYS A 18 7.58 -0.05 9.49
C LYS A 18 6.09 0.09 9.13
N ARG A 19 5.46 -1.00 8.70
CA ARG A 19 4.06 -1.06 8.29
C ARG A 19 3.41 -2.33 8.80
N LEU A 20 2.13 -2.24 9.15
CA LEU A 20 1.28 -3.41 9.35
C LEU A 20 0.97 -4.03 7.99
N ASN A 21 1.42 -5.26 7.76
CA ASN A 21 1.21 -5.96 6.50
C ASN A 21 -0.05 -6.81 6.58
N VAL A 22 -1.07 -6.45 5.79
CA VAL A 22 -2.31 -7.22 5.70
C VAL A 22 -2.34 -8.06 4.43
N ILE A 23 -2.36 -9.38 4.57
CA ILE A 23 -2.33 -10.35 3.48
C ILE A 23 -3.71 -10.98 3.33
N ILE A 24 -4.29 -10.85 2.14
CA ILE A 24 -5.60 -11.41 1.82
C ILE A 24 -5.42 -12.74 1.09
N THR A 25 -5.98 -13.82 1.64
CA THR A 25 -5.89 -15.18 1.09
C THR A 25 -7.14 -15.98 1.39
N ARG A 26 -7.58 -16.85 0.48
CA ARG A 26 -8.66 -17.83 0.75
C ARG A 26 -8.15 -19.11 1.42
N ASP A 27 -6.84 -19.20 1.63
CA ASP A 27 -6.23 -20.34 2.32
C ASP A 27 -6.51 -20.26 3.82
N GLU A 28 -7.32 -21.19 4.31
CA GLU A 28 -7.75 -21.29 5.71
C GLU A 28 -6.83 -22.18 6.55
N SER A 29 -5.77 -22.76 5.96
CA SER A 29 -4.86 -23.68 6.66
C SER A 29 -4.03 -23.02 7.77
N GLY A 30 -3.97 -21.69 7.82
CA GLY A 30 -3.11 -20.94 8.74
C GLY A 30 -1.65 -20.84 8.30
N MET A 31 -1.20 -21.64 7.32
CA MET A 31 0.20 -21.66 6.86
C MET A 31 0.69 -20.29 6.38
N VAL A 32 -0.17 -19.51 5.73
CA VAL A 32 0.18 -18.14 5.29
C VAL A 32 0.47 -17.22 6.48
N CYS A 33 -0.32 -17.34 7.55
CA CYS A 33 -0.14 -16.55 8.77
C CYS A 33 1.16 -16.89 9.47
N GLU A 34 1.40 -18.19 9.70
CA GLU A 34 2.63 -18.69 10.32
C GLU A 34 3.88 -18.27 9.55
N ARG A 35 3.85 -18.44 8.22
CA ARG A 35 4.96 -18.06 7.34
C ARG A 35 5.23 -16.56 7.40
N ALA A 36 4.20 -15.73 7.28
CA ALA A 36 4.38 -14.28 7.29
C ALA A 36 4.85 -13.77 8.66
N ALA A 37 4.40 -14.38 9.76
CA ALA A 37 4.90 -14.11 11.10
C ALA A 37 6.38 -14.52 11.28
N ALA A 38 6.78 -15.67 10.77
CA ALA A 38 8.18 -16.12 10.78
C ALA A 38 9.09 -15.19 9.97
N GLU A 39 8.64 -14.77 8.78
CA GLU A 39 9.34 -13.80 7.94
C GLU A 39 9.47 -12.44 8.63
N TRP A 40 8.43 -11.99 9.34
CA TRP A 40 8.47 -10.77 10.15
C TRP A 40 9.54 -10.84 11.24
N LYS A 41 9.55 -11.93 12.04
CA LYS A 41 10.55 -12.15 13.09
C LYS A 41 11.96 -12.18 12.52
N ALA A 42 12.15 -12.84 11.38
CA ALA A 42 13.43 -12.88 10.69
C ALA A 42 13.87 -11.50 10.18
N ALA A 43 12.95 -10.69 9.64
CA ALA A 43 13.24 -9.32 9.23
C ALA A 43 13.63 -8.44 10.43
N ARG A 44 12.89 -8.56 11.53
CA ARG A 44 13.13 -7.84 12.78
C ARG A 44 14.50 -8.17 13.39
N LYS A 45 14.87 -9.45 13.40
CA LYS A 45 16.19 -9.91 13.85
C LYS A 45 17.31 -9.28 13.00
N ARG A 46 17.17 -9.27 11.68
CA ARG A 46 18.17 -8.64 10.78
C ARG A 46 18.29 -7.13 10.98
N GLU A 47 17.18 -6.43 11.25
CA GLU A 47 17.21 -5.00 11.57
C GLU A 47 17.97 -4.75 12.89
N TRP A 48 17.73 -5.59 13.88
CA TRP A 48 18.43 -5.52 15.16
C TRP A 48 19.93 -5.79 15.01
N GLU A 49 20.32 -6.85 14.29
CA GLU A 49 21.74 -7.17 14.01
C GLU A 49 22.45 -6.00 13.32
N LYS A 50 21.85 -5.44 12.25
CA LYS A 50 22.41 -4.26 11.56
C LYS A 50 22.50 -3.02 12.45
N ALA A 51 21.55 -2.84 13.36
CA ALA A 51 21.58 -1.72 14.31
C ALA A 51 22.70 -1.91 15.35
N GLN A 52 22.99 -3.14 15.75
CA GLN A 52 24.12 -3.46 16.62
C GLN A 52 25.46 -3.26 15.89
N GLU A 53 25.60 -3.75 14.66
CA GLU A 53 26.79 -3.54 13.83
C GLU A 53 27.11 -2.06 13.65
N LYS A 54 26.11 -1.24 13.31
CA LYS A 54 26.29 0.22 13.19
C LYS A 54 26.69 0.88 14.51
N LYS A 55 26.17 0.40 15.64
CA LYS A 55 26.55 0.90 16.97
C LYS A 55 27.99 0.50 17.31
N ASP A 56 28.41 -0.71 16.97
CA ASP A 56 29.76 -1.20 17.23
C ASP A 56 30.80 -0.52 16.32
N GLU A 57 30.48 -0.26 15.04
CA GLU A 57 31.30 0.59 14.15
C GLU A 57 31.44 2.02 14.70
N PHE A 58 30.34 2.64 15.13
CA PHE A 58 30.35 3.99 15.72
C PHE A 58 31.12 4.05 17.06
N ARG A 59 31.06 2.98 17.86
CA ARG A 59 31.78 2.86 19.14
C ARG A 59 33.28 2.64 18.98
N THR A 60 33.71 2.15 17.81
CA THR A 60 35.14 1.96 17.51
C THR A 60 35.85 3.30 17.25
N GLU A 61 35.12 4.37 16.91
CA GLU A 61 35.63 5.75 16.80
C GLU A 61 35.60 6.55 18.12
N SER A 62 34.89 6.07 19.15
CA SER A 62 34.82 6.70 20.48
C SER A 62 35.05 5.68 21.59
N LYS A 63 36.32 5.52 22.00
CA LYS A 63 36.70 4.67 23.15
C LYS A 63 36.06 5.18 24.45
N SER A 64 35.11 4.44 25.02
CA SER A 64 35.11 4.02 26.44
C SER A 64 33.87 3.16 26.84
N CYS A 65 34.18 2.12 27.62
CA CYS A 65 33.44 1.34 28.63
C CYS A 65 32.15 0.52 28.37
N SER A 66 32.35 -0.78 28.58
CA SER A 66 31.54 -1.87 29.19
C SER A 66 30.21 -2.33 28.59
N SER A 67 29.99 -3.64 28.75
CA SER A 67 28.99 -4.49 28.12
C SER A 67 28.39 -5.45 29.14
N THR A 68 27.09 -5.37 29.41
CA THR A 68 26.31 -6.46 30.06
C THR A 68 24.79 -6.35 29.80
N GLU A 69 24.35 -6.04 28.56
CA GLU A 69 22.91 -5.86 28.23
C GLU A 69 22.36 -6.80 27.13
N LYS A 70 23.18 -7.74 26.62
CA LYS A 70 22.84 -8.49 25.39
C LYS A 70 21.72 -9.56 25.55
N ASN A 71 21.39 -10.01 26.76
CA ASN A 71 20.44 -11.12 26.94
C ASN A 71 18.97 -10.69 27.07
N ASP A 72 18.66 -9.59 27.75
CA ASP A 72 17.26 -9.14 27.92
C ASP A 72 16.61 -8.69 26.59
N SER A 73 17.42 -8.11 25.69
CA SER A 73 16.91 -7.51 24.46
C SER A 73 16.50 -8.51 23.38
N ILE A 74 17.02 -9.74 23.39
CA ILE A 74 16.58 -10.81 22.45
C ILE A 74 15.26 -11.41 22.91
N GLU A 75 15.07 -11.60 24.22
CA GLU A 75 13.81 -12.14 24.76
C GLU A 75 12.63 -11.16 24.59
N GLU A 76 12.88 -9.84 24.63
CA GLU A 76 11.86 -8.83 24.33
C GLU A 76 11.43 -8.85 22.86
N LEU A 77 12.37 -9.07 21.93
CA LEU A 77 12.11 -9.20 20.50
C LEU A 77 11.22 -10.40 20.16
N GLU A 78 11.35 -11.51 20.90
CA GLU A 78 10.53 -12.71 20.69
C GLU A 78 9.09 -12.57 21.22
N LYS A 79 8.88 -11.64 22.16
CA LYS A 79 7.56 -11.32 22.74
C LYS A 79 6.79 -10.27 21.94
N GLU A 80 7.43 -9.59 20.97
CA GLU A 80 6.74 -8.64 20.09
C GLU A 80 5.67 -9.34 19.23
N THR A 81 4.47 -8.77 19.21
CA THR A 81 3.41 -9.21 18.30
C THR A 81 3.77 -8.82 16.87
N PRO A 82 3.76 -9.75 15.90
CA PRO A 82 4.10 -9.43 14.53
C PRO A 82 3.16 -8.38 13.93
N ASP A 83 3.72 -7.40 13.23
CA ASP A 83 2.95 -6.43 12.42
C ASP A 83 2.48 -7.07 11.10
N VAL A 84 1.77 -8.18 11.23
CA VAL A 84 1.21 -8.98 10.14
C VAL A 84 -0.21 -9.40 10.51
N LEU A 85 -1.14 -9.22 9.58
CA LEU A 85 -2.51 -9.70 9.68
C LEU A 85 -2.84 -10.51 8.43
N VAL A 86 -3.44 -11.69 8.60
CA VAL A 86 -3.97 -12.49 7.49
C VAL A 86 -5.47 -12.50 7.57
N SER A 87 -6.14 -12.29 6.43
CA SER A 87 -7.59 -12.25 6.35
C SER A 87 -8.10 -12.92 5.08
N ASN A 88 -9.35 -13.39 5.12
CA ASN A 88 -10.00 -14.07 4.00
C ASN A 88 -10.62 -13.13 2.95
N GLY A 89 -10.66 -11.82 3.22
CA GLY A 89 -11.23 -10.83 2.33
C GLY A 89 -10.85 -9.41 2.70
N ILE A 90 -11.08 -8.47 1.77
CA ILE A 90 -10.79 -7.06 2.02
C ILE A 90 -11.75 -6.47 3.07
N GLY A 91 -13.04 -6.84 3.05
CA GLY A 91 -14.03 -6.36 4.02
C GLY A 91 -13.73 -6.84 5.44
N SER A 92 -13.44 -8.13 5.63
CA SER A 92 -13.05 -8.69 6.92
C SER A 92 -11.72 -8.13 7.43
N ALA A 93 -10.75 -7.88 6.53
CA ALA A 93 -9.51 -7.19 6.87
C ALA A 93 -9.76 -5.78 7.43
N LEU A 94 -10.61 -4.98 6.78
CA LEU A 94 -10.90 -3.61 7.21
C LEU A 94 -11.66 -3.58 8.55
N LEU A 95 -12.61 -4.49 8.76
CA LEU A 95 -13.29 -4.66 10.04
C LEU A 95 -12.30 -5.02 11.16
N ALA A 96 -11.43 -6.00 10.91
CA ALA A 96 -10.41 -6.40 11.88
C ALA A 96 -9.45 -5.25 12.23
N LEU A 97 -9.05 -4.44 11.25
CA LEU A 97 -8.24 -3.24 11.49
C LEU A 97 -9.00 -2.22 12.36
N ARG A 98 -10.24 -1.91 12.02
CA ARG A 98 -11.06 -0.98 12.80
C ARG A 98 -11.20 -1.45 14.24
N ASP A 99 -11.46 -2.73 14.46
CA ASP A 99 -11.68 -3.29 15.79
C ASP A 99 -10.37 -3.36 16.60
N SER A 100 -9.24 -3.69 15.95
CA SER A 100 -7.91 -3.78 16.58
C SER A 100 -7.35 -2.43 17.02
N PHE A 101 -7.75 -1.35 16.34
CA PHE A 101 -7.30 0.02 16.60
C PHE A 101 -8.42 0.93 17.11
N ASN A 102 -9.52 0.36 17.60
CA ASN A 102 -10.60 1.10 18.23
C ASN A 102 -10.05 1.83 19.48
N PRO A 103 -10.31 3.14 19.68
CA PRO A 103 -9.84 3.90 20.84
C PRO A 103 -10.16 3.29 22.21
N PHE A 104 -11.18 2.45 22.29
CA PHE A 104 -11.60 1.74 23.52
C PHE A 104 -10.94 0.37 23.70
N SER A 105 -10.10 -0.08 22.76
CA SER A 105 -9.37 -1.34 22.84
C SER A 105 -8.10 -1.22 23.69
N GLN A 106 -7.70 -2.32 24.34
CA GLN A 106 -6.48 -2.44 25.19
C GLN A 106 -5.16 -2.12 24.43
N ASN A 107 -5.22 -1.88 23.12
CA ASN A 107 -4.12 -1.45 22.24
C ASN A 107 -3.89 0.07 22.20
N GLY A 108 -4.35 0.83 23.21
CA GLY A 108 -4.28 2.31 23.29
C GLY A 108 -2.88 2.96 23.17
N ARG A 109 -1.85 2.20 22.80
CA ARG A 109 -0.49 2.66 22.48
C ARG A 109 -0.27 2.93 20.98
N ARG A 110 -1.15 2.48 20.08
CA ARG A 110 -1.00 2.63 18.62
C ARG A 110 -2.31 3.09 17.97
N SER A 111 -2.23 4.09 17.11
CA SER A 111 -3.34 4.56 16.27
C SER A 111 -3.23 4.00 14.85
N LEU A 112 -4.36 3.66 14.23
CA LEU A 112 -4.38 3.30 12.81
C LEU A 112 -4.12 4.55 11.96
N GLY A 113 -3.10 4.49 11.11
CA GLY A 113 -2.83 5.51 10.11
C GLY A 113 -3.59 5.25 8.80
N ASN A 114 -2.99 5.64 7.68
CA ASN A 114 -3.57 5.39 6.35
C ASN A 114 -3.55 3.90 6.00
N VAL A 115 -4.66 3.40 5.44
CA VAL A 115 -4.75 2.04 4.90
C VAL A 115 -4.49 2.08 3.41
N LEU A 116 -3.41 1.42 2.96
CA LEU A 116 -3.00 1.40 1.56
C LEU A 116 -3.30 0.02 0.94
N VAL A 117 -4.15 0.02 -0.08
CA VAL A 117 -4.36 -1.17 -0.92
C VAL A 117 -3.32 -1.16 -2.03
N ILE A 118 -2.29 -2.01 -1.90
CA ILE A 118 -1.19 -2.11 -2.87
C ILE A 118 -1.37 -3.24 -3.90
N GLY A 119 -2.62 -3.68 -4.10
CA GLY A 119 -2.98 -4.68 -5.12
C GLY A 119 -2.90 -6.14 -4.66
N GLY A 120 -2.89 -7.11 -5.58
CA GLY A 120 -2.91 -6.97 -7.06
C GLY A 120 -4.31 -6.76 -7.66
N ALA A 121 -4.47 -7.03 -8.96
CA ALA A 121 -5.71 -6.77 -9.72
C ALA A 121 -6.98 -7.31 -9.06
N GLU A 122 -6.96 -8.55 -8.56
CA GLU A 122 -8.09 -9.14 -7.84
C GLU A 122 -8.48 -8.31 -6.60
N ILE A 123 -7.49 -7.83 -5.84
CA ILE A 123 -7.71 -7.02 -4.63
C ILE A 123 -8.12 -5.60 -5.00
N TYR A 124 -7.56 -5.01 -6.05
CA TYR A 124 -8.05 -3.73 -6.57
C TYR A 124 -9.53 -3.85 -6.94
N ALA A 125 -9.90 -4.88 -7.69
CA ALA A 125 -11.28 -5.11 -8.13
C ALA A 125 -12.24 -5.30 -6.94
N SER A 126 -11.82 -6.05 -5.91
CA SER A 126 -12.61 -6.19 -4.69
C SER A 126 -12.71 -4.89 -3.90
N SER A 127 -11.66 -4.06 -3.88
CA SER A 127 -11.63 -2.81 -3.12
C SER A 127 -12.53 -1.74 -3.74
N LEU A 128 -12.60 -1.68 -5.07
CA LEU A 128 -13.46 -0.75 -5.81
C LEU A 128 -14.96 -1.00 -5.57
N LYS A 129 -15.34 -2.23 -5.20
CA LYS A 129 -16.71 -2.61 -4.85
C LYS A 129 -17.10 -2.23 -3.43
N LEU A 130 -16.15 -1.82 -2.60
CA LEU A 130 -16.45 -1.40 -1.24
C LEU A 130 -17.18 -0.07 -1.25
N ASP A 131 -18.07 0.09 -0.27
CA ASP A 131 -18.63 1.37 0.08
C ASP A 131 -17.72 2.05 1.13
N PRO A 132 -16.92 3.04 0.72
CA PRO A 132 -16.01 3.72 1.63
C PRO A 132 -16.75 4.63 2.63
N THR A 133 -17.99 5.04 2.31
CA THR A 133 -18.78 5.92 3.20
C THR A 133 -19.17 5.19 4.48
N GLY A 134 -19.54 3.91 4.40
CA GLY A 134 -19.81 3.05 5.56
C GLY A 134 -18.59 2.79 6.45
N LEU A 135 -17.37 3.09 5.96
CA LEU A 135 -16.12 3.00 6.71
C LEU A 135 -15.63 4.36 7.22
N GLY A 136 -16.35 5.44 6.92
CA GLY A 136 -15.95 6.81 7.27
C GLY A 136 -14.66 7.25 6.57
N CYS A 137 -14.30 6.65 5.44
CA CYS A 137 -13.08 6.95 4.70
C CYS A 137 -13.40 7.41 3.27
N LYS A 138 -12.46 8.14 2.66
CA LYS A 138 -12.53 8.49 1.23
C LYS A 138 -11.75 7.45 0.43
N MET A 139 -12.29 7.05 -0.71
CA MET A 139 -11.59 6.18 -1.66
C MET A 139 -10.78 7.03 -2.63
N ARG A 140 -9.46 6.80 -2.65
CA ARG A 140 -8.51 7.49 -3.52
C ARG A 140 -7.62 6.48 -4.23
N ILE A 141 -7.25 6.80 -5.46
CA ILE A 141 -6.25 6.07 -6.25
C ILE A 141 -5.08 7.02 -6.48
N VAL A 142 -3.90 6.61 -6.00
CA VAL A 142 -2.63 7.23 -6.40
C VAL A 142 -2.00 6.31 -7.43
N MET A 143 -1.79 6.83 -8.63
CA MET A 143 -1.37 6.05 -9.81
C MET A 143 -0.11 6.64 -10.40
N THR A 144 0.86 5.79 -10.72
CA THR A 144 1.99 6.14 -11.57
C THR A 144 1.69 5.69 -12.99
N ASP A 145 1.45 6.65 -13.89
CA ASP A 145 1.29 6.42 -15.33
C ASP A 145 2.69 6.21 -15.92
N VAL A 146 2.95 5.01 -16.42
CA VAL A 146 4.25 4.56 -16.93
C VAL A 146 4.14 4.36 -18.43
N ARG A 147 4.99 5.04 -19.19
CA ARG A 147 5.01 4.99 -20.65
C ARG A 147 6.41 4.67 -21.14
N ARG A 148 6.50 3.91 -22.24
CA ARG A 148 7.75 3.66 -22.97
C ARG A 148 7.61 4.21 -24.40
N PRO A 149 7.87 5.50 -24.61
CA PRO A 149 7.91 6.11 -25.94
C PRO A 149 8.96 5.45 -26.84
N THR A 150 8.59 5.14 -28.08
CA THR A 150 9.46 4.48 -29.07
C THR A 150 9.85 5.40 -30.23
N SER A 151 9.04 6.43 -30.50
CA SER A 151 9.30 7.42 -31.56
C SER A 151 9.59 8.81 -31.00
N GLU A 152 10.27 9.66 -31.78
CA GLU A 152 10.51 11.07 -31.40
C GLU A 152 9.21 11.85 -31.15
N ALA A 153 8.13 11.52 -31.89
CA ALA A 153 6.82 12.12 -31.66
C ALA A 153 6.24 11.76 -30.29
N GLU A 154 6.41 10.51 -29.85
CA GLU A 154 5.99 10.05 -28.52
C GLU A 154 6.92 10.56 -27.41
N LYS A 155 8.21 10.79 -27.68
CA LYS A 155 9.11 11.41 -26.69
C LYS A 155 8.71 12.86 -26.40
N ASN A 156 8.24 13.59 -27.41
CA ASN A 156 7.72 14.95 -27.23
C ASN A 156 6.39 14.98 -26.47
N ASP A 157 5.55 13.95 -26.62
CA ASP A 157 4.28 13.80 -25.91
C ASP A 157 4.05 12.33 -25.50
N PRO A 158 4.55 11.92 -24.32
CA PRO A 158 4.48 10.53 -23.87
C PRO A 158 3.05 9.99 -23.72
N SER A 159 2.05 10.87 -23.62
CA SER A 159 0.64 10.48 -23.53
C SER A 159 0.13 9.76 -24.79
N ARG A 160 0.79 9.96 -25.94
CA ARG A 160 0.45 9.32 -27.21
C ARG A 160 1.02 7.92 -27.38
N SER A 161 1.96 7.52 -26.51
CA SER A 161 2.56 6.19 -26.61
C SER A 161 1.53 5.11 -26.33
N SER A 162 1.41 4.16 -27.25
CA SER A 162 0.70 2.91 -27.01
C SER A 162 1.47 2.12 -25.95
N ASN A 163 0.76 1.34 -25.13
CA ASN A 163 1.36 0.68 -23.97
C ASN A 163 2.48 -0.27 -24.41
N GLY A 164 3.75 0.15 -24.27
CA GLY A 164 4.94 -0.55 -24.77
C GLY A 164 5.36 -1.77 -23.93
N PHE A 165 4.44 -2.32 -23.14
CA PHE A 165 4.69 -3.41 -22.21
C PHE A 165 3.71 -4.56 -22.48
N GLU A 166 4.24 -5.77 -22.52
CA GLU A 166 3.43 -6.98 -22.50
C GLU A 166 2.89 -7.18 -21.06
N CYS A 167 1.57 -7.25 -20.92
CA CYS A 167 0.92 -7.39 -19.62
C CYS A 167 -0.13 -8.51 -19.67
N ASP A 168 -0.14 -9.35 -18.64
CA ASP A 168 -1.18 -10.38 -18.41
C ASP A 168 -2.22 -9.96 -17.37
N THR A 169 -1.94 -8.88 -16.65
CA THR A 169 -2.70 -8.40 -15.50
C THR A 169 -2.92 -6.90 -15.63
N PHE A 170 -4.18 -6.47 -15.54
CA PHE A 170 -4.58 -5.08 -15.76
C PHE A 170 -5.23 -4.49 -14.51
N PHE A 171 -5.16 -3.16 -14.36
CA PHE A 171 -5.95 -2.46 -13.35
C PHE A 171 -7.44 -2.58 -13.72
N PRO A 172 -8.37 -2.74 -12.76
CA PRO A 172 -9.77 -3.07 -13.07
C PRO A 172 -10.61 -1.96 -13.74
N ILE A 173 -10.02 -0.79 -13.98
CA ILE A 173 -10.67 0.36 -14.62
C ILE A 173 -9.78 0.82 -15.78
N ASP A 174 -10.31 0.80 -17.00
CA ASP A 174 -9.54 1.11 -18.21
C ASP A 174 -9.35 2.62 -18.44
N ASN A 175 -10.34 3.44 -18.06
CA ASN A 175 -10.30 4.89 -18.25
C ASN A 175 -10.87 5.64 -17.04
N LEU A 176 -9.97 6.13 -16.17
CA LEU A 176 -10.36 6.92 -15.00
C LEU A 176 -10.74 8.37 -15.33
N ASP A 177 -10.22 8.95 -16.42
CA ASP A 177 -10.50 10.34 -16.79
C ASP A 177 -11.86 10.52 -17.44
N GLY A 178 -12.34 9.50 -18.17
CA GLY A 178 -13.66 9.48 -18.80
C GLY A 178 -14.75 8.87 -17.92
N ASN A 179 -14.47 8.61 -16.64
CA ASN A 179 -15.40 7.97 -15.73
C ASN A 179 -16.06 9.00 -14.81
N ASP A 180 -17.40 9.05 -14.81
CA ASP A 180 -18.19 9.97 -13.99
C ASP A 180 -18.05 9.72 -12.48
N GLU A 181 -17.68 8.51 -12.07
CA GLU A 181 -17.48 8.15 -10.66
C GLU A 181 -16.18 8.70 -10.08
N TRP A 182 -15.23 9.15 -10.90
CA TRP A 182 -13.91 9.59 -10.46
C TRP A 182 -13.65 11.06 -10.81
N ARG A 183 -12.91 11.73 -9.93
CA ARG A 183 -12.40 13.09 -10.13
C ARG A 183 -10.88 13.03 -10.15
N ARG A 184 -10.27 13.50 -11.23
CA ARG A 184 -8.82 13.72 -11.28
C ARG A 184 -8.45 14.84 -10.31
N ALA A 185 -7.52 14.56 -9.40
CA ALA A 185 -6.96 15.52 -8.47
C ALA A 185 -5.79 16.29 -9.09
N SER A 186 -5.56 17.50 -8.58
CA SER A 186 -4.38 18.32 -8.88
C SER A 186 -3.10 17.71 -8.28
N ALA A 187 -1.93 18.05 -8.84
CA ALA A 187 -0.66 17.60 -8.28
C ALA A 187 -0.45 18.05 -6.82
N GLY A 188 -0.98 19.23 -6.45
CA GLY A 188 -1.00 19.72 -5.08
C GLY A 188 -1.80 18.82 -4.14
N GLU A 189 -3.05 18.47 -4.51
CA GLU A 189 -3.86 17.51 -3.74
C GLU A 189 -3.15 16.15 -3.59
N VAL A 190 -2.54 15.63 -4.67
CA VAL A 190 -1.79 14.36 -4.59
C VAL A 190 -0.60 14.48 -3.63
N SER A 191 0.15 15.59 -3.69
CA SER A 191 1.27 15.87 -2.79
C SER A 191 0.84 15.85 -1.32
N GLU A 192 -0.30 16.47 -1.01
CA GLU A 192 -0.89 16.43 0.34
C GLU A 192 -1.26 15.02 0.78
N TRP A 193 -1.78 14.19 -0.13
CA TRP A 193 -2.18 12.82 0.20
C TRP A 193 -0.98 11.92 0.51
N VAL A 194 0.11 12.07 -0.24
CA VAL A 194 1.32 11.24 -0.09
C VAL A 194 2.32 11.79 0.93
N GLY A 195 2.23 13.08 1.26
CA GLY A 195 3.09 13.75 2.24
C GLY A 195 4.46 14.20 1.69
N GLU A 196 4.60 14.25 0.36
CA GLU A 196 5.81 14.72 -0.33
C GLU A 196 5.44 15.48 -1.61
N ALA A 197 6.36 16.31 -2.11
CA ALA A 197 6.12 17.09 -3.33
C ALA A 197 6.09 16.16 -4.55
N VAL A 198 4.97 16.16 -5.27
CA VAL A 198 4.78 15.40 -6.50
C VAL A 198 5.02 16.32 -7.70
N PRO A 199 5.92 15.96 -8.63
CA PRO A 199 6.20 16.79 -9.79
C PRO A 199 5.01 16.88 -10.73
N GLU A 200 4.80 18.06 -11.31
CA GLU A 200 3.81 18.28 -12.36
C GLU A 200 4.34 17.78 -13.70
N GLY A 201 3.54 16.98 -14.41
CA GLY A 201 3.87 16.51 -15.75
C GLY A 201 4.71 15.23 -15.77
N TRP A 202 5.50 15.07 -16.83
CA TRP A 202 6.29 13.86 -17.09
C TRP A 202 7.70 13.98 -16.49
N VAL A 203 8.12 12.93 -15.80
CA VAL A 203 9.47 12.72 -15.28
C VAL A 203 10.10 11.57 -16.06
N TRP A 204 11.29 11.80 -16.60
CA TRP A 204 12.02 10.77 -17.33
C TRP A 204 12.92 9.96 -16.39
N ASP A 205 12.84 8.65 -16.50
CA ASP A 205 13.81 7.71 -15.94
C ASP A 205 14.26 6.75 -17.06
N GLN A 206 15.46 7.00 -17.57
CA GLN A 206 16.03 6.27 -18.72
C GLN A 206 15.11 6.31 -19.95
N ASP A 207 14.61 5.15 -20.40
CA ASP A 207 13.72 4.98 -21.56
C ASP A 207 12.23 5.14 -21.22
N ILE A 208 11.91 5.39 -19.95
CA ILE A 208 10.54 5.42 -19.44
C ILE A 208 10.17 6.85 -19.03
N ALA A 209 8.95 7.25 -19.38
CA ALA A 209 8.31 8.46 -18.88
C ALA A 209 7.28 8.10 -17.80
N LEU A 210 7.40 8.77 -16.65
CA LEU A 210 6.55 8.60 -15.47
C LEU A 210 5.71 9.85 -15.26
N ARG A 211 4.45 9.69 -14.90
CA ARG A 211 3.60 10.79 -14.43
C ARG A 211 2.76 10.33 -13.25
N PHE A 212 2.75 11.11 -12.19
CA PHE A 212 2.01 10.78 -10.98
C PHE A 212 0.62 11.43 -11.04
N LEU A 213 -0.41 10.62 -10.85
CA LEU A 213 -1.81 11.01 -10.98
C LEU A 213 -2.57 10.62 -9.71
N GLY A 214 -3.59 11.40 -9.39
CA GLY A 214 -4.50 11.12 -8.29
C GLY A 214 -5.94 11.13 -8.75
N TYR A 215 -6.73 10.23 -8.20
CA TYR A 215 -8.16 10.16 -8.41
C TYR A 215 -8.87 10.02 -7.09
N GLU A 216 -9.91 10.80 -6.87
CA GLU A 216 -10.81 10.67 -5.73
C GLU A 216 -12.18 10.23 -6.24
N ARG A 217 -12.77 9.22 -5.59
CA ARG A 217 -14.12 8.76 -5.93
C ARG A 217 -15.11 9.87 -5.59
N ARG A 218 -16.00 10.21 -6.51
CA ARG A 218 -17.08 11.16 -6.24
C ARG A 218 -18.04 10.52 -5.25
N GLU A 219 -18.48 11.31 -4.29
CA GLU A 219 -19.62 10.95 -3.46
C GLU A 219 -20.84 11.01 -4.37
N ASN A 220 -21.44 9.86 -4.67
CA ASN A 220 -22.74 9.85 -5.33
C ASN A 220 -23.72 10.43 -4.31
N GLU A 221 -24.26 11.63 -4.59
CA GLU A 221 -25.53 11.98 -3.98
C GLU A 221 -26.52 10.86 -4.32
N PRO A 222 -27.25 10.29 -3.33
CA PRO A 222 -28.26 9.29 -3.62
C PRO A 222 -29.21 9.88 -4.67
N GLY A 223 -29.21 9.28 -5.85
CA GLY A 223 -29.82 9.84 -7.04
C GLY A 223 -31.27 10.23 -6.79
N ILE A 224 -31.58 11.47 -7.12
CA ILE A 224 -32.89 11.83 -7.65
C ILE A 224 -33.17 10.84 -8.78
N ASP A 225 -34.22 10.04 -8.60
CA ASP A 225 -34.70 9.01 -9.50
C ASP A 225 -34.81 9.55 -10.93
N ARG A 226 -33.83 9.25 -11.81
CA ARG A 226 -33.83 9.69 -13.22
C ARG A 226 -34.74 8.83 -14.10
N PHE A 227 -35.78 8.24 -13.54
CA PHE A 227 -36.84 7.52 -14.28
C PHE A 227 -38.23 7.80 -13.69
N ALA A 228 -38.59 9.07 -13.53
CA ALA A 228 -39.95 9.47 -13.20
C ALA A 228 -40.49 10.50 -14.19
N HIS A 229 -40.42 10.24 -15.50
CA HIS A 229 -41.29 10.89 -16.49
C HIS A 229 -41.37 10.04 -17.78
N LEU A 230 -42.27 9.07 -17.78
CA LEU A 230 -42.98 8.67 -18.99
C LEU A 230 -44.44 9.11 -18.80
N PRO A 231 -44.98 10.03 -19.61
CA PRO A 231 -46.41 10.31 -19.59
C PRO A 231 -47.16 9.14 -20.23
N ILE A 232 -48.30 8.81 -19.63
CA ILE A 232 -49.32 7.87 -20.13
C ILE A 232 -49.95 8.45 -21.39
#